data_AF-K1RAF1-F1
#
_entry.id   AF-K1RAF1-F1
#
_cell.length_a   1.000
_cell.length_b   1.000
_cell.length_c   1.000
_cell.angle_alpha   90.00
_cell.angle_beta   90.00
_cell.angle_gamma   90.00
#
_symmetry.space_group_name_H-M   'P 1'
#
loop_
_entity.id
_entity.type
_entity.pdbx_description
1 polymer ?
#
loop_
_entity_poly.entity_id
_entity_poly.type
_entity_poly.pdbx_seq_one_letter_code
_entity_poly.pdbx_strand_id
1 'polypeptide(L)'
;MTTTSKATLSAPPINISYLKSMPDFSNESLTSAVKWAKTNNINITQTYEYSDIIEEQNIIYQNVKAGTTLSKIKDLTLVVSDGADPNKEIVLKDMQGLTIDEVLDEIEKVYLNNVKIVYEDSEEKEDSLIKQSKIGTVARSDEITFTFSRGTSTKNEVKLPDFANMTKLRATAYLEKYKINYEFNDDYSTTVKKGNVIKQSIEKNKVIKVGSDKLTLTISKGKKIIVPDLKNMSLEDILNWVSKNKLKLEIEQSNDDTIKRGKIISTSVNKSDVLEERSKIKITISKGSIKMKNFDNLDDFKKWAEKNKINYQIEYESNNDIENGKIIRFSHKNNDVIKNNDTITVTVSTGKETTIPNFVGLTKANIQKKCNSLEISCTFQYANSKEKKDIAIRQSLSSGSKVAVNTSISITLSNGKATTTNNSKSNTNNSNNNKSNNNQNNNNNNQSNNNSGNNNNNNNTPSPTPEPSCTPSAITLNRSLNNIFSNPEGYQNVYNQLSSYFNSINVKVAISGDSSSGKAPGSFISGIGPGSTVYTCCPNNCKTYSITIAK
;
A
#
# COMPACT_ATOMS: atom_id res chain seq x y z
N MET A 1 -35.99 21.27 76.67
CA MET A 1 -34.66 20.79 76.25
C MET A 1 -34.87 19.64 75.30
N THR A 2 -34.76 19.93 74.00
CA THR A 2 -35.05 19.06 72.88
C THR A 2 -33.83 18.20 72.54
N THR A 3 -34.02 16.89 72.49
CA THR A 3 -33.05 15.89 72.04
C THR A 3 -33.03 15.84 70.52
N THR A 4 -31.98 16.39 69.90
CA THR A 4 -31.76 16.29 68.46
C THR A 4 -30.87 15.11 68.13
N SER A 5 -31.49 14.07 67.58
CA SER A 5 -30.84 12.94 66.90
C SER A 5 -30.03 13.45 65.70
N LYS A 6 -28.71 13.30 65.75
CA LYS A 6 -27.81 13.46 64.59
C LYS A 6 -27.58 12.09 63.96
N ALA A 7 -28.34 11.77 62.92
CA ALA A 7 -28.05 10.66 62.02
C ALA A 7 -26.77 10.99 61.23
N THR A 8 -25.70 10.23 61.45
CA THR A 8 -24.51 10.23 60.60
C THR A 8 -24.69 9.12 59.57
N LEU A 9 -25.07 9.50 58.34
CA LEU A 9 -24.95 8.64 57.17
C LEU A 9 -23.46 8.47 56.86
N SER A 10 -22.85 7.42 57.41
CA SER A 10 -21.58 6.91 56.91
C SER A 10 -21.81 6.33 55.51
N ALA A 11 -21.37 7.04 54.48
CA ALA A 11 -21.24 6.45 53.15
C ALA A 11 -20.26 5.27 53.26
N PRO A 12 -20.58 4.08 52.73
CA PRO A 12 -19.65 2.96 52.78
C PRO A 12 -18.34 3.36 52.09
N PRO A 13 -17.18 2.92 52.61
CA PRO A 13 -15.91 3.22 51.97
C PRO A 13 -15.94 2.67 50.54
N ILE A 14 -15.74 3.56 49.57
CA ILE A 14 -15.57 3.17 48.17
C ILE A 14 -14.37 2.23 48.13
N ASN A 15 -14.60 0.96 47.79
CA ASN A 15 -13.55 -0.02 47.64
C ASN A 15 -12.79 0.29 46.33
N ILE A 16 -11.65 0.99 46.44
CA ILE A 16 -10.81 1.45 45.31
C ILE A 16 -10.02 0.28 44.67
N SER A 17 -10.16 -0.97 45.14
CA SER A 17 -9.22 -2.05 44.83
C SER A 17 -9.30 -2.72 43.43
N TYR A 18 -10.10 -2.27 42.46
CA TYR A 18 -10.20 -2.99 41.17
C TYR A 18 -10.34 -2.16 39.89
N LEU A 19 -9.88 -0.90 39.84
CA LEU A 19 -9.66 -0.27 38.54
C LEU A 19 -8.27 -0.65 38.03
N LYS A 20 -8.17 -1.84 37.41
CA LYS A 20 -7.01 -2.15 36.58
C LYS A 20 -6.87 -1.05 35.53
N SER A 21 -5.64 -0.55 35.37
CA SER A 21 -5.28 0.50 34.42
C SER A 21 -4.28 -0.03 33.40
N MET A 22 -4.15 0.68 32.28
CA MET A 22 -3.17 0.40 31.23
C MET A 22 -1.75 0.70 31.75
N PRO A 23 -0.81 -0.27 31.78
CA PRO A 23 0.58 -0.01 32.09
C PRO A 23 1.25 0.89 31.06
N ASP A 24 2.40 1.42 31.44
CA ASP A 24 3.35 1.96 30.48
C ASP A 24 4.27 0.83 30.00
N PHE A 25 4.20 0.50 28.72
CA PHE A 25 5.05 -0.47 28.07
C PHE A 25 6.21 0.18 27.31
N SER A 26 6.44 1.48 27.45
CA SER A 26 7.55 2.16 26.77
C SER A 26 8.88 1.50 27.16
N ASN A 27 9.65 1.06 26.16
CA ASN A 27 10.89 0.30 26.29
C ASN A 27 10.78 -1.05 27.03
N GLU A 28 9.56 -1.50 27.34
CA GLU A 28 9.33 -2.86 27.85
C GLU A 28 9.40 -3.88 26.72
N SER A 29 9.72 -5.13 27.06
CA SER A 29 9.74 -6.21 26.06
C SER A 29 8.34 -6.48 25.50
N LEU A 30 8.23 -6.83 24.22
CA LEU A 30 6.99 -7.34 23.65
C LEU A 30 6.45 -8.55 24.45
N THR A 31 7.34 -9.37 25.01
CA THR A 31 6.95 -10.56 25.78
C THR A 31 6.21 -10.21 27.05
N SER A 32 6.64 -9.17 27.78
CA SER A 32 5.96 -8.73 29.00
C SER A 32 4.57 -8.16 28.68
N ALA A 33 4.45 -7.34 27.64
CA ALA A 33 3.16 -6.80 27.20
C ALA A 33 2.18 -7.88 26.73
N VAL A 34 2.65 -8.87 25.96
CA VAL A 34 1.80 -9.99 25.51
C VAL A 34 1.26 -10.81 26.69
N LYS A 35 2.11 -11.12 27.68
CA LYS A 35 1.68 -11.81 28.90
C LYS A 35 0.65 -11.01 29.69
N TRP A 36 0.86 -9.70 29.81
CA TRP A 36 -0.07 -8.81 30.50
C TRP A 36 -1.42 -8.74 29.77
N ALA A 37 -1.42 -8.59 28.44
CA ALA A 37 -2.65 -8.51 27.67
C ALA A 37 -3.47 -9.81 27.73
N LYS A 38 -2.79 -10.97 27.69
CA LYS A 38 -3.42 -12.28 27.90
C LYS A 38 -4.15 -12.35 29.25
N THR A 39 -3.51 -11.87 30.32
CA THR A 39 -4.08 -11.86 31.68
C THR A 39 -5.29 -10.93 31.83
N ASN A 40 -5.45 -9.98 30.91
CA ASN A 40 -6.52 -8.98 30.95
C ASN A 40 -7.50 -9.08 29.77
N ASN A 41 -7.42 -10.16 28.98
CA ASN A 41 -8.29 -10.40 27.82
C ASN A 41 -8.30 -9.22 26.82
N ILE A 42 -7.14 -8.62 26.58
CA ILE A 42 -6.94 -7.54 25.61
C ILE A 42 -6.30 -8.11 24.35
N ASN A 43 -6.89 -7.82 23.19
CA ASN A 43 -6.31 -8.19 21.90
C ASN A 43 -5.11 -7.28 21.60
N ILE A 44 -3.98 -7.88 21.22
CA ILE A 44 -2.82 -7.12 20.75
C ILE A 44 -2.75 -7.14 19.22
N THR A 45 -2.48 -5.97 18.66
CA THR A 45 -1.94 -5.83 17.31
C THR A 45 -0.56 -5.20 17.41
N GLN A 46 0.43 -5.75 16.72
CA GLN A 46 1.77 -5.19 16.69
C GLN A 46 2.18 -4.77 15.28
N THR A 47 2.88 -3.65 15.20
CA THR A 47 3.64 -3.21 14.02
C THR A 47 5.11 -3.08 14.39
N TYR A 48 5.99 -3.00 13.39
CA TYR A 48 7.42 -2.89 13.60
C TYR A 48 7.95 -1.60 12.97
N GLU A 49 8.78 -0.87 13.71
CA GLU A 49 9.51 0.30 13.25
C GLU A 49 10.97 0.21 13.70
N TYR A 50 11.89 0.76 12.92
CA TYR A 50 13.28 0.86 13.34
C TYR A 50 13.46 1.89 14.46
N SER A 51 14.39 1.61 15.36
CA SER A 51 14.81 2.52 16.43
C SER A 51 16.28 2.32 16.77
N ASP A 52 17.02 3.42 16.83
CA ASP A 52 18.41 3.43 17.28
C ASP A 52 18.55 3.48 18.82
N ILE A 53 17.43 3.73 19.52
CA ILE A 53 17.40 3.98 20.96
C ILE A 53 16.73 2.82 21.71
N ILE A 54 15.67 2.26 21.12
CA ILE A 54 14.89 1.17 21.72
C ILE A 54 15.45 -0.14 21.20
N GLU A 55 15.87 -1.00 22.11
CA GLU A 55 16.39 -2.33 21.75
C GLU A 55 15.37 -3.11 20.93
N GLU A 56 15.85 -3.93 20.00
CA GLU A 56 15.00 -4.78 19.17
C GLU A 56 14.09 -5.66 20.04
N GLN A 57 12.81 -5.80 19.63
CA GLN A 57 11.72 -6.47 20.37
C GLN A 57 11.18 -5.72 21.60
N ASN A 58 11.71 -4.55 21.94
CA ASN A 58 11.09 -3.68 22.93
C ASN A 58 10.08 -2.73 22.27
N ILE A 59 9.12 -2.26 23.06
CA ILE A 59 7.99 -1.46 22.59
C ILE A 59 8.42 0.01 22.50
N ILE A 60 8.26 0.58 21.31
CA ILE A 60 8.49 2.00 21.02
C ILE A 60 7.28 2.83 21.48
N TYR A 61 6.08 2.33 21.20
CA TYR A 61 4.84 3.09 21.41
C TYR A 61 3.66 2.17 21.66
N GLN A 62 2.70 2.67 22.45
CA GLN A 62 1.38 2.08 22.64
C GLN A 62 0.29 3.10 22.31
N ASN A 63 -0.77 2.68 21.63
CA ASN A 63 -1.87 3.59 21.25
C ASN A 63 -2.74 4.04 22.44
N VAL A 64 -2.85 3.21 23.47
CA VAL A 64 -3.62 3.51 24.68
C VAL A 64 -2.72 4.14 25.72
N LYS A 65 -3.02 5.34 26.19
CA LYS A 65 -2.21 6.03 27.20
C LYS A 65 -2.14 5.22 28.50
N ALA A 66 -0.96 5.16 29.11
CA ALA A 66 -0.76 4.62 30.45
C ALA A 66 -1.69 5.28 31.48
N GLY A 67 -2.17 4.51 32.45
CA GLY A 67 -3.15 4.94 33.45
C GLY A 67 -4.61 4.88 32.99
N THR A 68 -4.89 4.67 31.70
CA THR A 68 -6.27 4.56 31.20
C THR A 68 -6.98 3.36 31.83
N THR A 69 -8.21 3.53 32.30
CA THR A 69 -9.02 2.45 32.90
C THR A 69 -9.35 1.35 31.88
N LEU A 70 -9.14 0.08 32.25
CA LEU A 70 -9.29 -1.06 31.33
C LEU A 70 -10.73 -1.39 30.90
N SER A 71 -11.75 -0.90 31.61
CA SER A 71 -13.15 -1.30 31.39
C SER A 71 -13.69 -1.07 29.98
N LYS A 72 -13.05 -0.19 29.20
CA LYS A 72 -13.42 0.13 27.81
C LYS A 72 -12.39 -0.32 26.78
N ILE A 73 -11.30 -0.96 27.21
CA ILE A 73 -10.17 -1.31 26.33
C ILE A 73 -10.31 -2.79 25.94
N LYS A 74 -10.49 -3.03 24.63
CA LYS A 74 -10.48 -4.38 24.06
C LYS A 74 -9.27 -4.65 23.19
N ASP A 75 -8.71 -3.60 22.59
CA ASP A 75 -7.63 -3.69 21.62
C ASP A 75 -6.48 -2.76 22.01
N LEU A 76 -5.25 -3.26 21.93
CA LEU A 76 -4.00 -2.53 22.19
C LEU A 76 -3.08 -2.69 20.97
N THR A 77 -2.72 -1.56 20.37
CA THR A 77 -1.75 -1.52 19.28
C THR A 77 -0.39 -1.11 19.83
N LEU A 78 0.62 -1.94 19.56
CA LEU A 78 2.01 -1.72 19.97
C LEU A 78 2.89 -1.52 18.73
N VAL A 79 3.75 -0.51 18.76
CA VAL A 79 4.86 -0.37 17.81
C VAL A 79 6.09 -0.96 18.47
N VAL A 80 6.69 -1.97 17.84
CA VAL A 80 7.82 -2.73 18.36
C VAL A 80 9.08 -2.36 17.59
N SER A 81 10.20 -2.22 18.30
CA SER A 81 11.48 -1.91 17.69
C SER A 81 11.98 -3.08 16.85
N ASP A 82 12.38 -2.76 15.62
CA ASP A 82 13.06 -3.67 14.69
C ASP A 82 14.60 -3.53 14.75
N GLY A 83 15.09 -2.79 15.75
CA GLY A 83 16.49 -2.41 15.94
C GLY A 83 16.90 -1.23 15.07
N ALA A 84 18.20 -1.01 14.97
CA ALA A 84 18.77 0.06 14.16
C ALA A 84 18.42 -0.14 12.68
N ASP A 85 17.99 0.93 12.02
CA ASP A 85 17.63 0.89 10.59
C ASP A 85 18.88 0.63 9.74
N PRO A 86 18.95 -0.48 8.97
CA PRO A 86 20.10 -0.79 8.12
C PRO A 86 20.23 0.16 6.92
N ASN A 87 19.15 0.82 6.50
CA ASN A 87 19.15 1.73 5.36
C ASN A 87 19.26 3.20 5.78
N LYS A 88 19.37 3.47 7.08
CA LYS A 88 19.60 4.82 7.58
C LYS A 88 20.95 5.32 7.09
N GLU A 89 20.92 6.48 6.44
CA GLU A 89 22.11 7.23 6.06
C GLU A 89 22.76 7.84 7.31
N ILE A 90 24.07 7.68 7.39
CA ILE A 90 24.94 8.26 8.41
C ILE A 90 26.10 8.98 7.75
N VAL A 91 26.73 9.90 8.47
CA VAL A 91 28.00 10.50 8.05
C VAL A 91 29.13 9.65 8.62
N LEU A 92 29.75 8.84 7.78
CA LEU A 92 30.93 8.06 8.11
C LEU A 92 32.17 8.95 8.04
N LYS A 93 32.79 9.19 9.20
CA LYS A 93 34.01 9.99 9.31
C LYS A 93 35.19 9.28 8.63
N ASP A 94 36.19 10.07 8.21
CA ASP A 94 37.50 9.54 7.86
C ASP A 94 38.18 9.03 9.13
N MET A 95 38.63 7.78 9.09
CA MET A 95 39.26 7.09 10.22
C MET A 95 40.70 6.69 9.91
N GLN A 96 41.30 7.22 8.85
CA GLN A 96 42.71 6.94 8.52
C GLN A 96 43.62 7.27 9.70
N GLY A 97 44.59 6.38 9.94
CA GLY A 97 45.51 6.43 11.06
C GLY A 97 44.97 5.91 12.40
N LEU A 98 43.65 5.73 12.55
CA LEU A 98 43.06 5.15 13.77
C LEU A 98 43.44 3.67 13.91
N THR A 99 43.46 3.20 15.14
CA THR A 99 43.72 1.79 15.45
C THR A 99 42.53 0.91 15.09
N ILE A 100 42.79 -0.38 14.86
CA ILE A 100 41.73 -1.38 14.63
C ILE A 100 40.63 -1.36 15.69
N ASP A 101 40.96 -1.27 16.97
CA ASP A 101 39.97 -1.26 18.05
C ASP A 101 39.08 -0.01 18.00
N GLU A 102 39.67 1.17 17.76
CA GLU A 102 38.91 2.42 17.60
C GLU A 102 37.95 2.37 16.40
N VAL A 103 38.40 1.78 15.29
CA VAL A 103 37.57 1.62 14.09
C VAL A 103 36.44 0.63 14.34
N LEU A 104 36.72 -0.52 14.98
CA LEU A 104 35.73 -1.53 15.32
C LEU A 104 34.67 -1.00 16.29
N ASP A 105 35.06 -0.21 17.27
CA ASP A 105 34.15 0.44 18.20
C ASP A 105 33.26 1.47 17.50
N GLU A 106 33.80 2.24 16.55
CA GLU A 106 32.98 3.17 15.75
C GLU A 106 32.00 2.42 14.83
N ILE A 107 32.44 1.34 14.16
CA ILE A 107 31.58 0.46 13.35
C ILE A 107 30.37 -0.02 14.15
N GLU A 108 30.62 -0.50 15.38
CA GLU A 108 29.56 -0.98 16.28
C GLU A 108 28.65 0.16 16.75
N LYS A 109 29.24 1.30 17.13
CA LYS A 109 28.51 2.49 17.59
C LYS A 109 27.57 3.08 16.54
N VAL A 110 27.98 3.09 15.28
CA VAL A 110 27.16 3.62 14.18
C VAL A 110 26.31 2.56 13.48
N TYR A 111 26.37 1.31 13.95
CA TYR A 111 25.61 0.17 13.47
C TYR A 111 25.87 -0.22 12.01
N LEU A 112 27.11 -0.05 11.51
CA LEU A 112 27.49 -0.59 10.20
C LEU A 112 27.44 -2.12 10.26
N ASN A 113 26.73 -2.74 9.31
CA ASN A 113 26.46 -4.17 9.35
C ASN A 113 27.03 -4.97 8.16
N ASN A 114 27.68 -4.29 7.22
CA ASN A 114 28.29 -4.88 6.03
C ASN A 114 29.74 -4.42 5.85
N VAL A 115 30.60 -4.84 6.78
CA VAL A 115 32.01 -4.40 6.84
C VAL A 115 32.96 -5.54 6.48
N LYS A 116 33.97 -5.22 5.66
CA LYS A 116 35.12 -6.07 5.37
C LYS A 116 36.37 -5.49 6.02
N ILE A 117 37.10 -6.33 6.77
CA ILE A 117 38.40 -5.99 7.34
C ILE A 117 39.47 -6.67 6.50
N VAL A 118 40.44 -5.91 6.05
CA VAL A 118 41.57 -6.38 5.22
C VAL A 118 42.87 -5.88 5.83
N TYR A 119 43.94 -6.64 5.69
CA TYR A 119 45.28 -6.22 6.07
C TYR A 119 46.25 -6.28 4.89
N GLU A 120 47.05 -5.24 4.72
CA GLU A 120 48.10 -5.13 3.70
C GLU A 120 49.46 -4.90 4.37
N ASP A 121 50.52 -5.42 3.76
CA ASP A 121 51.88 -5.15 4.23
C ASP A 121 52.24 -3.70 3.87
N SER A 122 52.69 -2.92 4.85
CA SER A 122 52.93 -1.47 4.70
C SER A 122 53.99 -0.98 5.69
N GLU A 123 54.64 0.14 5.36
CA GLU A 123 55.56 0.85 6.26
C GLU A 123 54.83 1.67 7.34
N GLU A 124 53.51 1.84 7.19
CA GLU A 124 52.65 2.49 8.18
C GLU A 124 52.61 1.71 9.50
N LYS A 125 52.32 2.41 10.59
CA LYS A 125 52.22 1.83 11.94
C LYS A 125 51.31 0.59 11.95
N GLU A 126 51.79 -0.53 12.50
CA GLU A 126 50.99 -1.76 12.63
C GLU A 126 49.63 -1.47 13.30
N ASP A 127 48.56 -2.09 12.79
CA ASP A 127 47.16 -1.91 13.19
C ASP A 127 46.56 -0.52 12.95
N SER A 128 47.26 0.40 12.26
CA SER A 128 46.64 1.64 11.81
C SER A 128 45.81 1.42 10.54
N LEU A 129 44.69 2.12 10.42
CA LEU A 129 43.89 2.14 9.21
C LEU A 129 44.61 2.94 8.13
N ILE A 130 44.93 2.31 7.00
CA ILE A 130 45.64 2.94 5.89
C ILE A 130 44.73 3.28 4.70
N LYS A 131 43.58 2.61 4.60
CA LYS A 131 42.61 2.88 3.54
C LYS A 131 41.19 2.53 3.97
N GLN A 132 40.27 3.41 3.58
CA GLN A 132 38.84 3.27 3.82
C GLN A 132 38.11 3.44 2.50
N SER A 133 37.26 2.48 2.13
CA SER A 133 36.65 2.48 0.79
C SER A 133 35.56 3.54 0.58
N LYS A 134 34.93 4.03 1.66
CA LYS A 134 33.84 5.02 1.62
C LYS A 134 33.95 6.00 2.81
N ILE A 135 33.67 7.28 2.55
CA ILE A 135 33.59 8.36 3.54
C ILE A 135 32.37 9.24 3.24
N GLY A 136 31.92 10.02 4.23
CA GLY A 136 30.77 10.90 4.08
C GLY A 136 29.44 10.16 4.22
N THR A 137 28.42 10.55 3.46
CA THR A 137 27.08 9.96 3.57
C THR A 137 27.07 8.54 3.02
N VAL A 138 26.76 7.57 3.89
CA VAL A 138 26.63 6.14 3.54
C VAL A 138 25.42 5.53 4.25
N ALA A 139 24.79 4.54 3.64
CA ALA A 139 23.82 3.70 4.34
C ALA A 139 24.54 2.71 5.26
N ARG A 140 23.96 2.35 6.40
CA ARG A 140 24.57 1.35 7.31
C ARG A 140 24.78 -0.03 6.68
N SER A 141 24.01 -0.36 5.66
CA SER A 141 24.07 -1.59 4.87
C SER A 141 25.07 -1.53 3.71
N ASP A 142 25.65 -0.36 3.43
CA ASP A 142 26.68 -0.23 2.42
C ASP A 142 27.86 -1.14 2.74
N GLU A 143 28.37 -1.83 1.71
CA GLU A 143 29.63 -2.55 1.84
C GLU A 143 30.77 -1.54 1.99
N ILE A 144 31.50 -1.65 3.10
CA ILE A 144 32.64 -0.79 3.43
C ILE A 144 33.83 -1.66 3.76
N THR A 145 34.95 -1.41 3.10
CA THR A 145 36.22 -2.10 3.34
C THR A 145 37.16 -1.17 4.11
N PHE A 146 37.66 -1.67 5.24
CA PHE A 146 38.71 -1.04 6.04
C PHE A 146 39.99 -1.85 5.89
N THR A 147 41.04 -1.20 5.40
CA THR A 147 42.35 -1.81 5.15
C THR A 147 43.33 -1.29 6.19
N PHE A 148 43.93 -2.20 6.95
CA PHE A 148 44.87 -1.90 8.02
C PHE A 148 46.30 -2.27 7.62
N SER A 149 47.28 -1.58 8.20
CA SER A 149 48.68 -1.95 8.07
C SER A 149 48.99 -3.18 8.91
N ARG A 150 49.57 -4.20 8.27
CA ARG A 150 50.20 -5.34 8.96
C ARG A 150 51.60 -5.01 9.47
N GLY A 151 52.17 -3.88 9.08
CA GLY A 151 53.58 -3.56 9.25
C GLY A 151 54.48 -4.37 8.30
N THR A 152 55.79 -4.24 8.50
CA THR A 152 56.82 -4.86 7.64
C THR A 152 57.32 -6.23 8.12
N SER A 153 56.91 -6.66 9.32
CA SER A 153 57.37 -7.90 9.94
C SER A 153 56.37 -9.03 9.75
N THR A 154 56.73 -10.03 8.94
CA THR A 154 55.94 -11.25 8.79
C THR A 154 56.13 -12.18 9.98
N LYS A 155 55.05 -12.54 10.67
CA LYS A 155 55.06 -13.57 11.72
C LYS A 155 54.74 -14.93 11.12
N ASN A 156 55.66 -15.88 11.24
CA ASN A 156 55.44 -17.27 10.81
C ASN A 156 54.68 -18.09 11.85
N GLU A 157 54.65 -17.64 13.09
CA GLU A 157 53.93 -18.27 14.19
C GLU A 157 53.14 -17.23 15.00
N VAL A 158 51.95 -17.61 15.46
CA VAL A 158 51.06 -16.75 16.24
C VAL A 158 50.37 -17.52 17.35
N LYS A 159 50.25 -16.89 18.53
CA LYS A 159 49.53 -17.43 19.68
C LYS A 159 48.05 -17.08 19.60
N LEU A 160 47.17 -18.07 19.52
CA LEU A 160 45.74 -17.86 19.41
C LEU A 160 45.12 -17.27 20.69
N PRO A 161 44.24 -16.26 20.59
CA PRO A 161 43.46 -15.77 21.71
C PRO A 161 42.31 -16.73 22.04
N ASP A 162 41.56 -16.38 23.08
CA ASP A 162 40.24 -16.97 23.32
C ASP A 162 39.21 -16.24 22.44
N PHE A 163 38.75 -16.89 21.38
CA PHE A 163 37.71 -16.36 20.53
C PHE A 163 36.31 -16.56 21.12
N ALA A 164 36.14 -17.37 22.18
CA ALA A 164 34.82 -17.67 22.71
C ALA A 164 34.06 -16.38 23.08
N ASN A 165 32.80 -16.31 22.62
CA ASN A 165 31.91 -15.15 22.77
C ASN A 165 32.38 -13.84 22.09
N MET A 166 33.50 -13.84 21.36
CA MET A 166 33.93 -12.73 20.52
C MET A 166 32.99 -12.58 19.31
N THR A 167 32.77 -11.35 18.83
CA THR A 167 31.97 -11.11 17.62
C THR A 167 32.72 -11.64 16.39
N LYS A 168 31.99 -12.11 15.38
CA LYS A 168 32.58 -12.53 14.09
C LYS A 168 33.47 -11.43 13.49
N LEU A 169 33.08 -10.16 13.63
CA LEU A 169 33.85 -9.01 13.16
C LEU A 169 35.22 -8.90 13.86
N ARG A 170 35.23 -8.87 15.20
CA ARG A 170 36.48 -8.78 15.99
C ARG A 170 37.37 -10.02 15.77
N ALA A 171 36.78 -11.20 15.67
CA ALA A 171 37.52 -12.42 15.35
C ALA A 171 38.16 -12.34 13.96
N THR A 172 37.41 -11.90 12.94
CA THR A 172 37.91 -11.74 11.56
C THR A 172 39.09 -10.76 11.51
N ALA A 173 39.01 -9.62 12.21
CA ALA A 173 40.11 -8.66 12.27
C ALA A 173 41.42 -9.30 12.76
N TYR A 174 41.36 -10.11 13.82
CA TYR A 174 42.53 -10.85 14.31
C TYR A 174 43.05 -11.87 13.29
N LEU A 175 42.16 -12.62 12.63
CA LEU A 175 42.55 -13.64 11.67
C LEU A 175 43.23 -13.05 10.43
N GLU A 176 42.68 -11.95 9.90
CA GLU A 176 43.20 -11.22 8.75
C GLU A 176 44.55 -10.56 9.03
N LYS A 177 44.71 -10.00 10.25
CA LYS A 177 45.98 -9.45 10.72
C LYS A 177 47.13 -10.43 10.52
N TYR A 178 46.94 -11.67 10.96
CA TYR A 178 47.98 -12.69 10.95
C TYR A 178 47.95 -13.62 9.73
N LYS A 179 47.14 -13.32 8.70
CA LYS A 179 46.97 -14.19 7.51
C LYS A 179 46.68 -15.65 7.90
N ILE A 180 45.91 -15.87 8.97
CA ILE A 180 45.57 -17.21 9.43
C ILE A 180 44.65 -17.86 8.38
N ASN A 181 44.90 -19.11 7.99
CA ASN A 181 43.96 -19.84 7.15
C ASN A 181 42.76 -20.27 8.01
N TYR A 182 41.56 -19.78 7.70
CA TYR A 182 40.38 -20.04 8.52
C TYR A 182 39.13 -20.41 7.73
N GLU A 183 38.18 -20.99 8.44
CA GLU A 183 36.82 -21.26 7.95
C GLU A 183 35.80 -20.96 9.04
N PHE A 184 34.64 -20.44 8.64
CA PHE A 184 33.50 -20.28 9.53
C PHE A 184 32.50 -21.41 9.28
N ASN A 185 32.11 -22.07 10.37
CA ASN A 185 30.94 -22.93 10.40
C ASN A 185 29.87 -22.28 11.26
N ASP A 186 28.60 -22.59 11.02
CA ASP A 186 27.51 -22.09 11.84
C ASP A 186 26.89 -23.22 12.66
N ASP A 187 26.54 -22.93 13.92
CA ASP A 187 25.78 -23.86 14.78
C ASP A 187 24.82 -23.10 15.70
N TYR A 188 23.81 -23.78 16.21
CA TYR A 188 22.87 -23.20 17.17
C TYR A 188 23.45 -23.18 18.58
N SER A 189 23.17 -22.12 19.33
CA SER A 189 23.54 -22.03 20.74
C SER A 189 22.46 -21.33 21.56
N THR A 190 22.21 -21.86 22.76
CA THR A 190 21.29 -21.24 23.73
C THR A 190 21.97 -20.25 24.67
N THR A 191 23.31 -20.28 24.72
CA THR A 191 24.14 -19.49 25.64
C THR A 191 24.98 -18.43 24.95
N VAL A 192 25.30 -18.60 23.66
CA VAL A 192 26.13 -17.68 22.89
C VAL A 192 25.26 -16.85 21.95
N LYS A 193 25.39 -15.52 22.03
CA LYS A 193 24.62 -14.57 21.20
C LYS A 193 24.84 -14.83 19.70
N LYS A 194 23.79 -14.66 18.90
CA LYS A 194 23.88 -14.75 17.43
C LYS A 194 25.00 -13.86 16.90
N GLY A 195 25.84 -14.40 16.01
CA GLY A 195 26.98 -13.70 15.41
C GLY A 195 28.27 -13.76 16.23
N ASN A 196 28.26 -14.33 17.44
CA ASN A 196 29.45 -14.54 18.24
C ASN A 196 29.99 -15.97 18.07
N VAL A 197 31.29 -16.14 18.31
CA VAL A 197 31.98 -17.43 18.24
C VAL A 197 31.56 -18.33 19.41
N ILE A 198 31.11 -19.54 19.11
CA ILE A 198 30.81 -20.62 20.07
C ILE A 198 32.10 -21.30 20.51
N LYS A 199 32.92 -21.71 19.54
CA LYS A 199 34.15 -22.48 19.77
C LYS A 199 35.13 -22.31 18.62
N GLN A 200 36.38 -22.62 18.93
CA GLN A 200 37.51 -22.67 18.00
C GLN A 200 38.06 -24.10 17.91
N SER A 201 38.44 -24.55 16.72
CA SER A 201 38.96 -25.92 16.52
C SER A 201 40.35 -26.14 17.14
N ILE A 202 41.10 -25.06 17.39
CA ILE A 202 42.41 -25.08 18.02
C ILE A 202 42.31 -24.32 19.33
N GLU A 203 42.75 -24.93 20.43
CA GLU A 203 42.65 -24.35 21.77
C GLU A 203 43.31 -22.97 21.89
N LYS A 204 42.71 -22.11 22.73
CA LYS A 204 43.26 -20.81 23.07
C LYS A 204 44.66 -20.95 23.67
N ASN A 205 45.47 -19.92 23.50
CA ASN A 205 46.89 -19.85 23.89
C ASN A 205 47.84 -20.79 23.15
N LYS A 206 47.36 -21.64 22.23
CA LYS A 206 48.23 -22.45 21.39
C LYS A 206 48.94 -21.58 20.36
N VAL A 207 50.22 -21.87 20.11
CA VAL A 207 50.98 -21.31 18.99
C VAL A 207 50.69 -22.13 17.74
N ILE A 208 50.31 -21.46 16.66
CA ILE A 208 50.05 -22.08 15.34
C ILE A 208 51.02 -21.53 14.30
N LYS A 209 51.26 -22.31 13.25
CA LYS A 209 52.05 -21.90 12.09
C LYS A 209 51.15 -21.25 11.04
N VAL A 210 51.48 -20.01 10.69
CA VAL A 210 50.76 -19.22 9.69
C VAL A 210 50.92 -19.87 8.31
N GLY A 211 49.82 -20.00 7.56
CA GLY A 211 49.80 -20.57 6.21
C GLY A 211 49.64 -22.10 6.14
N SER A 212 50.01 -22.86 7.17
CA SER A 212 49.81 -24.32 7.21
C SER A 212 48.58 -24.74 8.01
N ASP A 213 48.40 -24.17 9.19
CA ASP A 213 47.34 -24.59 10.11
C ASP A 213 46.01 -23.95 9.71
N LYS A 214 44.94 -24.76 9.65
CA LYS A 214 43.58 -24.29 9.38
C LYS A 214 42.77 -24.18 10.67
N LEU A 215 42.30 -22.98 10.99
CA LEU A 215 41.45 -22.69 12.15
C LEU A 215 39.98 -22.61 11.74
N THR A 216 39.13 -23.44 12.34
CA THR A 216 37.68 -23.34 12.15
C THR A 216 37.05 -22.66 13.37
N LEU A 217 36.32 -21.55 13.14
CA LEU A 217 35.51 -20.91 14.16
C LEU A 217 34.04 -21.25 13.92
N THR A 218 33.36 -21.75 14.96
CA THR A 218 31.91 -21.99 14.91
C THR A 218 31.17 -20.75 15.37
N ILE A 219 30.36 -20.13 14.52
CA ILE A 219 29.56 -18.93 14.81
C ILE A 219 28.15 -19.33 15.25
N SER A 220 27.64 -18.65 16.27
CA SER A 220 26.29 -18.88 16.76
C SER A 220 25.24 -18.34 15.80
N LYS A 221 24.30 -19.19 15.41
CA LYS A 221 23.03 -18.82 14.76
C LYS A 221 21.98 -18.32 15.75
N GLY A 222 22.29 -18.31 17.04
CA GLY A 222 21.33 -18.14 18.14
C GLY A 222 20.61 -19.44 18.48
N LYS A 223 19.47 -19.32 19.16
CA LYS A 223 18.68 -20.48 19.58
C LYS A 223 18.05 -21.20 18.38
N LYS A 224 18.02 -22.53 18.41
CA LYS A 224 17.24 -23.32 17.45
C LYS A 224 15.75 -23.17 17.77
N ILE A 225 15.00 -22.54 16.88
CA ILE A 225 13.56 -22.31 17.07
C ILE A 225 12.78 -23.27 16.19
N ILE A 226 12.05 -24.20 16.81
CA ILE A 226 11.24 -25.19 16.11
C ILE A 226 9.79 -24.70 16.11
N VAL A 227 9.19 -24.61 14.92
CA VAL A 227 7.81 -24.14 14.74
C VAL A 227 6.83 -25.17 15.32
N PRO A 228 5.97 -24.80 16.29
CA PRO A 228 4.92 -25.68 16.80
C PRO A 228 3.76 -25.77 15.79
N ASP A 229 2.72 -26.52 16.15
CA ASP A 229 1.51 -26.60 15.33
C ASP A 229 0.65 -25.34 15.49
N LEU A 230 1.02 -24.27 14.78
CA LEU A 230 0.40 -22.96 14.90
C LEU A 230 -1.11 -23.01 14.60
N LYS A 231 -1.57 -23.83 13.64
CA LYS A 231 -3.00 -23.90 13.27
C LYS A 231 -3.91 -24.36 14.42
N ASN A 232 -3.35 -25.15 15.34
CA ASN A 232 -4.06 -25.68 16.51
C ASN A 232 -3.83 -24.84 17.78
N MET A 233 -3.02 -23.79 17.72
CA MET A 233 -2.79 -22.88 18.84
C MET A 233 -3.81 -21.74 18.89
N SER A 234 -3.97 -21.14 20.08
CA SER A 234 -4.66 -19.87 20.24
C SER A 234 -3.79 -18.72 19.73
N LEU A 235 -4.41 -17.60 19.33
CA LEU A 235 -3.64 -16.42 18.89
C LEU A 235 -2.72 -15.92 20.02
N GLU A 236 -3.20 -15.97 21.26
CA GLU A 236 -2.47 -15.56 22.45
C GLU A 236 -1.22 -16.42 22.67
N ASP A 237 -1.33 -17.73 22.50
CA ASP A 237 -0.18 -18.63 22.65
C ASP A 237 0.82 -18.46 21.51
N ILE A 238 0.36 -18.14 20.30
CA ILE A 238 1.23 -17.81 19.16
C ILE A 238 2.00 -16.53 19.45
N LEU A 239 1.33 -15.45 19.89
CA LEU A 239 1.98 -14.20 20.24
C LEU A 239 3.06 -14.39 21.31
N ASN A 240 2.78 -15.19 22.34
CA ASN A 240 3.74 -15.49 23.40
C ASN A 240 4.92 -16.32 22.86
N TRP A 241 4.67 -17.33 22.01
CA TRP A 241 5.72 -18.13 21.41
C TRP A 241 6.59 -17.32 20.45
N VAL A 242 6.00 -16.49 19.58
CA VAL A 242 6.70 -15.58 18.67
C VAL A 242 7.59 -14.64 19.48
N SER A 243 7.04 -13.98 20.49
CA SER A 243 7.77 -12.99 21.27
C SER A 243 8.91 -13.60 22.07
N LYS A 244 8.68 -14.75 22.73
CA LYS A 244 9.73 -15.49 23.47
C LYS A 244 10.92 -15.86 22.59
N ASN A 245 10.67 -16.13 21.31
CA ASN A 245 11.68 -16.52 20.33
C ASN A 245 12.18 -15.35 19.47
N LYS A 246 11.83 -14.10 19.81
CA LYS A 246 12.23 -12.89 19.08
C LYS A 246 11.91 -12.96 17.58
N LEU A 247 10.77 -13.56 17.25
CA LEU A 247 10.27 -13.66 15.89
C LEU A 247 9.37 -12.46 15.55
N LYS A 248 9.13 -12.25 14.26
CA LYS A 248 8.17 -11.24 13.79
C LYS A 248 6.88 -11.92 13.39
N LEU A 249 5.74 -11.36 13.78
CA LEU A 249 4.43 -11.87 13.38
C LEU A 249 3.67 -10.80 12.60
N GLU A 250 3.23 -11.16 11.40
CA GLU A 250 2.27 -10.43 10.60
C GLU A 250 0.93 -11.17 10.67
N ILE A 251 -0.12 -10.46 11.05
CA ILE A 251 -1.47 -11.00 11.14
C ILE A 251 -2.32 -10.37 10.04
N GLU A 252 -2.81 -11.21 9.14
CA GLU A 252 -3.86 -10.84 8.21
C GLU A 252 -5.20 -11.42 8.64
N GLN A 253 -6.27 -10.82 8.14
CA GLN A 253 -7.61 -11.34 8.35
C GLN A 253 -8.35 -11.47 7.03
N SER A 254 -8.91 -12.65 6.78
CA SER A 254 -9.74 -12.93 5.60
C SER A 254 -11.08 -13.53 6.01
N ASN A 255 -12.10 -13.37 5.18
CA ASN A 255 -13.34 -14.13 5.35
C ASN A 255 -13.09 -15.59 4.93
N ASP A 256 -13.79 -16.52 5.58
CA ASP A 256 -13.78 -17.95 5.26
C ASP A 256 -15.10 -18.57 5.72
N ASP A 257 -15.76 -19.30 4.82
CA ASP A 257 -17.06 -19.91 5.05
C ASP A 257 -16.99 -21.24 5.83
N THR A 258 -15.81 -21.88 5.87
CA THR A 258 -15.59 -23.16 6.55
C THR A 258 -14.88 -23.01 7.89
N ILE A 259 -14.02 -22.00 8.01
CA ILE A 259 -13.19 -21.76 9.19
C ILE A 259 -13.88 -20.74 10.09
N LYS A 260 -14.18 -21.16 11.32
CA LYS A 260 -14.83 -20.30 12.33
C LYS A 260 -14.02 -19.02 12.57
N ARG A 261 -14.73 -17.92 12.85
CA ARG A 261 -14.12 -16.64 13.23
C ARG A 261 -13.07 -16.83 14.35
N GLY A 262 -11.91 -16.20 14.19
CA GLY A 262 -10.80 -16.26 15.13
C GLY A 262 -9.89 -17.48 14.97
N LYS A 263 -10.24 -18.46 14.13
CA LYS A 263 -9.36 -19.60 13.81
C LYS A 263 -8.42 -19.27 12.65
N ILE A 264 -7.28 -19.94 12.61
CA ILE A 264 -6.24 -19.71 11.61
C ILE A 264 -6.60 -20.43 10.31
N ILE A 265 -6.61 -19.68 9.23
CA ILE A 265 -6.80 -20.15 7.85
C ILE A 265 -5.47 -20.73 7.35
N SER A 266 -4.41 -19.94 7.43
CA SER A 266 -3.11 -20.29 6.87
C SER A 266 -1.96 -19.67 7.66
N THR A 267 -0.78 -20.27 7.48
CA THR A 267 0.49 -19.85 8.07
C THR A 267 1.56 -19.90 6.99
N SER A 268 2.54 -19.00 7.01
CA SER A 268 3.67 -19.00 6.07
C SER A 268 4.75 -20.04 6.40
N VAL A 269 4.61 -20.74 7.52
CA VAL A 269 5.53 -21.76 8.04
C VAL A 269 4.74 -23.00 8.45
N ASN A 270 5.39 -24.16 8.39
CA ASN A 270 4.84 -25.46 8.76
C ASN A 270 5.36 -25.92 10.12
N LYS A 271 4.63 -26.87 10.73
CA LYS A 271 5.06 -27.54 11.96
C LYS A 271 6.43 -28.20 11.75
N SER A 272 7.32 -28.02 12.72
CA SER A 272 8.70 -28.53 12.75
C SER A 272 9.69 -27.81 11.84
N ASP A 273 9.28 -26.78 11.10
CA ASP A 273 10.22 -25.89 10.42
C ASP A 273 11.20 -25.31 11.46
N VAL A 274 12.45 -25.10 11.03
CA VAL A 274 13.48 -24.49 11.86
C VAL A 274 13.66 -23.04 11.44
N LEU A 275 13.42 -22.13 12.38
CA LEU A 275 13.57 -20.70 12.16
C LEU A 275 14.78 -20.16 12.93
N GLU A 276 15.29 -19.04 12.42
CA GLU A 276 16.22 -18.18 13.15
C GLU A 276 15.46 -17.04 13.82
N GLU A 277 16.06 -16.46 14.87
CA GLU A 277 15.57 -15.20 15.44
C GLU A 277 15.35 -14.17 14.32
N ARG A 278 14.33 -13.31 14.51
CA ARG A 278 13.90 -12.26 13.56
C ARG A 278 13.19 -12.75 12.30
N SER A 279 13.05 -14.07 12.10
CA SER A 279 12.26 -14.62 11.00
C SER A 279 10.82 -14.10 11.07
N LYS A 280 10.26 -13.76 9.89
CA LYS A 280 8.90 -13.25 9.77
C LYS A 280 7.92 -14.39 9.51
N ILE A 281 6.93 -14.50 10.38
CA ILE A 281 5.81 -15.42 10.26
C ILE A 281 4.58 -14.62 9.87
N LYS A 282 3.86 -15.09 8.85
CA LYS A 282 2.58 -14.55 8.47
C LYS A 282 1.49 -15.56 8.82
N ILE A 283 0.45 -15.10 9.50
CA ILE A 283 -0.76 -15.90 9.76
C ILE A 283 -1.97 -15.18 9.20
N THR A 284 -2.91 -15.93 8.64
CA THR A 284 -4.21 -15.40 8.21
C THR A 284 -5.29 -15.96 9.13
N ILE A 285 -6.05 -15.08 9.78
CA ILE A 285 -7.13 -15.43 10.71
C ILE A 285 -8.47 -15.25 10.02
N SER A 286 -9.40 -16.18 10.27
CA SER A 286 -10.76 -16.09 9.76
C SER A 286 -11.57 -15.00 10.45
N LYS A 287 -12.21 -14.15 9.64
CA LYS A 287 -13.29 -13.24 10.06
C LYS A 287 -14.65 -13.94 10.15
N GLY A 288 -14.70 -15.24 9.81
CA GLY A 288 -15.90 -16.04 9.65
C GLY A 288 -16.56 -15.88 8.28
N SER A 289 -17.68 -16.57 8.11
CA SER A 289 -18.48 -16.55 6.90
C SER A 289 -19.16 -15.20 6.68
N ILE A 290 -19.23 -14.73 5.45
CA ILE A 290 -20.09 -13.60 5.09
C ILE A 290 -21.52 -14.09 4.91
N LYS A 291 -22.47 -13.32 5.43
CA LYS A 291 -23.90 -13.56 5.21
C LYS A 291 -24.48 -12.50 4.28
N MET A 292 -25.33 -12.95 3.35
CA MET A 292 -26.09 -12.10 2.46
C MET A 292 -26.99 -11.16 3.26
N LYS A 293 -27.13 -9.93 2.77
CA LYS A 293 -28.03 -8.91 3.33
C LYS A 293 -29.07 -8.53 2.28
N ASN A 294 -30.12 -7.85 2.73
CA ASN A 294 -31.08 -7.21 1.83
C ASN A 294 -30.57 -5.85 1.37
N PHE A 295 -30.88 -5.49 0.13
CA PHE A 295 -30.56 -4.21 -0.49
C PHE A 295 -31.74 -3.74 -1.34
N ASP A 296 -32.14 -2.49 -1.18
CA ASP A 296 -33.26 -1.89 -1.92
C ASP A 296 -32.82 -1.25 -3.24
N ASN A 297 -31.50 -1.00 -3.38
CA ASN A 297 -30.92 -0.41 -4.58
C ASN A 297 -29.58 -1.06 -4.93
N LEU A 298 -29.23 -0.96 -6.21
CA LEU A 298 -28.05 -1.61 -6.77
C LEU A 298 -26.74 -1.00 -6.26
N ASP A 299 -26.70 0.31 -5.97
CA ASP A 299 -25.48 1.00 -5.55
C ASP A 299 -25.00 0.54 -4.16
N ASP A 300 -25.94 0.42 -3.21
CA ASP A 300 -25.64 -0.09 -1.87
C ASP A 300 -25.19 -1.55 -1.89
N PHE A 301 -25.80 -2.37 -2.75
CA PHE A 301 -25.35 -3.75 -2.98
C PHE A 301 -23.91 -3.78 -3.52
N LYS A 302 -23.60 -2.99 -4.56
CA LYS A 302 -22.26 -2.92 -5.15
C LYS A 302 -21.22 -2.53 -4.13
N LYS A 303 -21.46 -1.44 -3.37
CA LYS A 303 -20.57 -0.99 -2.29
C LYS A 303 -20.36 -2.06 -1.23
N TRP A 304 -21.41 -2.78 -0.85
CA TRP A 304 -21.29 -3.88 0.09
C TRP A 304 -20.48 -5.05 -0.48
N ALA A 305 -20.74 -5.46 -1.72
CA ALA A 305 -20.04 -6.55 -2.38
C ALA A 305 -18.55 -6.21 -2.55
N GLU A 306 -18.22 -5.02 -3.02
CA GLU A 306 -16.85 -4.51 -3.15
C GLU A 306 -16.11 -4.49 -1.81
N LYS A 307 -16.74 -3.92 -0.77
CA LYS A 307 -16.17 -3.89 0.59
C LYS A 307 -15.86 -5.28 1.12
N ASN A 308 -16.67 -6.27 0.78
CA ASN A 308 -16.50 -7.66 1.22
C ASN A 308 -15.75 -8.53 0.20
N LYS A 309 -15.29 -7.95 -0.91
CA LYS A 309 -14.61 -8.63 -2.03
C LYS A 309 -15.42 -9.82 -2.58
N ILE A 310 -16.73 -9.64 -2.73
CA ILE A 310 -17.64 -10.66 -3.25
C ILE A 310 -17.79 -10.46 -4.75
N ASN A 311 -17.67 -11.54 -5.51
CA ASN A 311 -17.94 -11.52 -6.94
C ASN A 311 -19.45 -11.39 -7.17
N TYR A 312 -19.83 -10.57 -8.14
CA TYR A 312 -21.23 -10.44 -8.52
C TYR A 312 -21.38 -10.18 -10.01
N GLN A 313 -22.54 -10.54 -10.54
CA GLN A 313 -22.96 -10.23 -11.91
C GLN A 313 -24.35 -9.60 -11.90
N ILE A 314 -24.59 -8.72 -12.87
CA ILE A 314 -25.86 -8.00 -13.00
C ILE A 314 -26.55 -8.51 -14.25
N GLU A 315 -27.76 -9.00 -14.06
CA GLU A 315 -28.66 -9.38 -15.14
C GLU A 315 -29.81 -8.39 -15.22
N TYR A 316 -30.34 -8.19 -16.43
CA TYR A 316 -31.44 -7.28 -16.67
C TYR A 316 -32.64 -8.06 -17.21
N GLU A 317 -33.82 -7.80 -16.64
CA GLU A 317 -35.06 -8.47 -17.00
C GLU A 317 -36.20 -7.45 -17.05
N SER A 318 -37.13 -7.60 -18.00
CA SER A 318 -38.34 -6.78 -18.03
C SER A 318 -39.29 -7.18 -16.91
N ASN A 319 -39.85 -6.20 -16.22
CA ASN A 319 -40.80 -6.43 -15.13
C ASN A 319 -41.83 -5.30 -15.11
N ASN A 320 -43.12 -5.67 -15.10
CA ASN A 320 -44.21 -4.71 -15.18
C ASN A 320 -44.55 -4.07 -13.83
N ASP A 321 -44.15 -4.70 -12.72
CA ASP A 321 -44.49 -4.28 -11.35
C ASP A 321 -43.35 -3.51 -10.68
N ILE A 322 -42.12 -3.69 -11.18
CA ILE A 322 -40.91 -3.13 -10.60
C ILE A 322 -40.35 -2.06 -11.53
N GLU A 323 -40.19 -0.84 -11.01
CA GLU A 323 -39.65 0.30 -11.75
C GLU A 323 -38.26 0.02 -12.36
N ASN A 324 -37.97 0.66 -13.48
CA ASN A 324 -36.66 0.56 -14.14
C ASN A 324 -35.51 0.93 -13.18
N GLY A 325 -34.48 0.09 -13.13
CA GLY A 325 -33.31 0.26 -12.28
C GLY A 325 -33.46 -0.29 -10.85
N LYS A 326 -34.64 -0.75 -10.43
CA LYS A 326 -34.85 -1.40 -9.14
C LYS A 326 -34.51 -2.89 -9.19
N ILE A 327 -34.11 -3.45 -8.05
CA ILE A 327 -33.75 -4.87 -7.95
C ILE A 327 -35.02 -5.71 -7.96
N ILE A 328 -35.03 -6.75 -8.79
CA ILE A 328 -36.07 -7.78 -8.81
C ILE A 328 -35.76 -8.85 -7.77
N ARG A 329 -34.54 -9.41 -7.82
CA ARG A 329 -34.11 -10.51 -6.95
C ARG A 329 -32.60 -10.65 -6.90
N PHE A 330 -32.14 -11.40 -5.91
CA PHE A 330 -30.78 -11.91 -5.79
C PHE A 330 -30.78 -13.44 -5.91
N SER A 331 -29.65 -14.03 -6.35
CA SER A 331 -29.46 -15.49 -6.33
C SER A 331 -29.37 -16.06 -4.91
N HIS A 332 -29.08 -15.22 -3.92
CA HIS A 332 -28.97 -15.58 -2.50
C HIS A 332 -30.04 -14.87 -1.68
N LYS A 333 -30.65 -15.59 -0.73
CA LYS A 333 -31.63 -15.04 0.21
C LYS A 333 -30.93 -14.33 1.37
N ASN A 334 -31.67 -13.49 2.07
CA ASN A 334 -31.18 -12.84 3.29
C ASN A 334 -30.64 -13.88 4.28
N ASN A 335 -29.49 -13.58 4.87
CA ASN A 335 -28.74 -14.44 5.81
C ASN A 335 -28.11 -15.71 5.23
N ASP A 336 -28.25 -15.99 3.93
CA ASP A 336 -27.51 -17.09 3.30
C ASP A 336 -26.01 -16.87 3.47
N VAL A 337 -25.27 -17.95 3.75
CA VAL A 337 -23.82 -17.90 3.78
C VAL A 337 -23.32 -17.85 2.35
N ILE A 338 -22.59 -16.79 2.02
CA ILE A 338 -21.91 -16.66 0.72
C ILE A 338 -20.65 -17.52 0.79
N LYS A 339 -20.55 -18.50 -0.11
CA LYS A 339 -19.41 -19.41 -0.13
C LYS A 339 -18.15 -18.73 -0.66
N ASN A 340 -16.99 -19.28 -0.34
CA ASN A 340 -15.74 -18.78 -0.91
C ASN A 340 -15.76 -18.88 -2.44
N ASN A 341 -15.37 -17.79 -3.13
CA ASN A 341 -15.39 -17.64 -4.60
C ASN A 341 -16.78 -17.69 -5.27
N ASP A 342 -17.84 -17.64 -4.48
CA ASP A 342 -19.22 -17.59 -4.98
C ASP A 342 -19.51 -16.27 -5.72
N THR A 343 -20.47 -16.32 -6.65
CA THR A 343 -20.89 -15.16 -7.45
C THR A 343 -22.36 -14.87 -7.22
N ILE A 344 -22.66 -13.70 -6.67
CA ILE A 344 -24.04 -13.26 -6.47
C ILE A 344 -24.58 -12.70 -7.79
N THR A 345 -25.69 -13.25 -8.27
CA THR A 345 -26.42 -12.67 -9.41
C THR A 345 -27.49 -11.74 -8.87
N VAL A 346 -27.47 -10.48 -9.30
CA VAL A 346 -28.53 -9.50 -9.04
C VAL A 346 -29.30 -9.23 -10.32
N THR A 347 -30.60 -9.48 -10.29
CA THR A 347 -31.48 -9.20 -11.43
C THR A 347 -32.13 -7.84 -11.23
N VAL A 348 -31.96 -6.93 -12.19
CA VAL A 348 -32.45 -5.56 -12.16
C VAL A 348 -33.54 -5.38 -13.19
N SER A 349 -34.61 -4.71 -12.81
CA SER A 349 -35.73 -4.43 -13.70
C SER A 349 -35.33 -3.42 -14.77
N THR A 350 -35.66 -3.70 -16.02
CA THR A 350 -35.66 -2.69 -17.09
C THR A 350 -36.96 -1.87 -17.12
N GLY A 351 -37.91 -2.17 -16.24
CA GLY A 351 -39.25 -1.58 -16.21
C GLY A 351 -40.22 -2.24 -17.19
N LYS A 352 -41.41 -1.65 -17.27
CA LYS A 352 -42.53 -2.14 -18.10
C LYS A 352 -42.14 -2.22 -19.57
N GLU A 353 -42.53 -3.31 -20.21
CA GLU A 353 -42.26 -3.53 -21.63
C GLU A 353 -43.33 -2.85 -22.52
N THR A 354 -42.91 -2.25 -23.62
CA THR A 354 -43.76 -1.65 -24.66
C THR A 354 -43.24 -1.99 -26.06
N THR A 355 -44.10 -1.91 -27.07
CA THR A 355 -43.75 -2.27 -28.45
C THR A 355 -43.55 -1.02 -29.30
N ILE A 356 -42.43 -0.93 -30.01
CA ILE A 356 -42.12 0.17 -30.92
C ILE A 356 -43.04 0.11 -32.14
N PRO A 357 -43.86 1.14 -32.42
CA PRO A 357 -44.67 1.20 -33.61
C PRO A 357 -43.83 1.65 -34.82
N ASN A 358 -44.42 1.55 -36.01
CA ASN A 358 -43.87 2.20 -37.19
C ASN A 358 -44.17 3.72 -37.13
N PHE A 359 -43.10 4.51 -37.09
CA PHE A 359 -43.12 5.97 -37.11
C PHE A 359 -42.88 6.54 -38.51
N VAL A 360 -42.33 5.75 -39.45
CA VAL A 360 -42.07 6.21 -40.82
C VAL A 360 -43.37 6.61 -41.50
N GLY A 361 -43.36 7.76 -42.18
CA GLY A 361 -44.52 8.37 -42.83
C GLY A 361 -45.42 9.20 -41.91
N LEU A 362 -45.18 9.21 -40.60
CA LEU A 362 -45.94 10.04 -39.65
C LEU A 362 -45.35 11.45 -39.54
N THR A 363 -46.21 12.42 -39.18
CA THR A 363 -45.78 13.78 -38.84
C THR A 363 -45.12 13.82 -37.46
N LYS A 364 -44.20 14.76 -37.25
CA LYS A 364 -43.57 15.02 -35.94
C LYS A 364 -44.58 15.07 -34.78
N ALA A 365 -45.72 15.75 -34.98
CA ALA A 365 -46.77 15.86 -33.97
C ALA A 365 -47.42 14.51 -33.61
N ASN A 366 -47.69 13.66 -34.61
CA ASN A 366 -48.25 12.33 -34.39
C ASN A 366 -47.24 11.38 -33.73
N ILE A 367 -45.98 11.50 -34.09
CA ILE A 367 -44.88 10.76 -33.47
C ILE A 367 -44.81 11.12 -31.99
N GLN A 368 -44.74 12.41 -31.65
CA GLN A 368 -44.69 12.84 -30.25
C GLN A 368 -45.86 12.31 -29.43
N LYS A 369 -47.10 12.36 -29.95
CA LYS A 369 -48.27 11.79 -29.28
C LYS A 369 -48.12 10.29 -29.00
N LYS A 370 -47.66 9.52 -30.01
CA LYS A 370 -47.42 8.09 -29.86
C LYS A 370 -46.30 7.79 -28.85
N CYS A 371 -45.21 8.55 -28.89
CA CYS A 371 -44.11 8.41 -27.94
C CYS A 371 -44.58 8.65 -26.50
N ASN A 372 -45.34 9.72 -26.27
CA ASN A 372 -45.92 10.01 -24.96
C ASN A 372 -46.88 8.90 -24.50
N SER A 373 -47.73 8.37 -25.39
CA SER A 373 -48.68 7.30 -25.04
C SER A 373 -48.03 5.96 -24.72
N LEU A 374 -46.86 5.70 -25.30
CA LEU A 374 -46.07 4.49 -25.05
C LEU A 374 -45.03 4.71 -23.94
N GLU A 375 -45.02 5.90 -23.34
CA GLU A 375 -44.05 6.34 -22.33
C GLU A 375 -42.60 6.18 -22.80
N ILE A 376 -42.30 6.40 -24.09
CA ILE A 376 -40.94 6.36 -24.65
C ILE A 376 -40.44 7.77 -24.99
N SER A 377 -39.12 7.97 -24.92
CA SER A 377 -38.49 9.27 -25.16
C SER A 377 -38.08 9.41 -26.64
N CYS A 378 -38.66 10.37 -27.36
CA CYS A 378 -38.36 10.58 -28.78
C CYS A 378 -37.45 11.79 -28.99
N THR A 379 -36.33 11.57 -29.68
CA THR A 379 -35.42 12.62 -30.14
C THR A 379 -35.54 12.78 -31.65
N PHE A 380 -35.44 14.00 -32.16
CA PHE A 380 -35.61 14.28 -33.59
C PHE A 380 -34.32 14.78 -34.21
N GLN A 381 -33.99 14.22 -35.36
CA GLN A 381 -32.90 14.65 -36.23
C GLN A 381 -33.48 14.94 -37.62
N TYR A 382 -32.80 15.74 -38.44
CA TYR A 382 -33.30 16.13 -39.75
C TYR A 382 -32.35 15.70 -40.88
N ALA A 383 -32.92 15.29 -42.00
CA ALA A 383 -32.19 15.01 -43.23
C ALA A 383 -33.02 15.40 -44.47
N ASN A 384 -32.37 15.76 -45.57
CA ASN A 384 -33.05 16.06 -46.83
C ASN A 384 -33.63 14.78 -47.43
N SER A 385 -34.86 14.83 -47.94
CA SER A 385 -35.50 13.68 -48.59
C SER A 385 -36.58 14.13 -49.58
N LYS A 386 -37.19 13.17 -50.30
CA LYS A 386 -38.31 13.46 -51.20
C LYS A 386 -39.63 13.74 -50.45
N GLU A 387 -39.69 13.39 -49.17
CA GLU A 387 -40.88 13.59 -48.34
C GLU A 387 -41.06 15.05 -47.93
N LYS A 388 -42.29 15.44 -47.62
CA LYS A 388 -42.60 16.77 -47.08
C LYS A 388 -41.85 17.00 -45.76
N LYS A 389 -41.54 18.27 -45.48
CA LYS A 389 -40.90 18.68 -44.22
C LYS A 389 -41.66 18.12 -43.00
N ASP A 390 -40.92 17.68 -41.98
CA ASP A 390 -41.42 17.12 -40.71
C ASP A 390 -42.14 15.76 -40.80
N ILE A 391 -42.01 15.05 -41.93
CA ILE A 391 -42.39 13.62 -42.06
C ILE A 391 -41.21 12.73 -41.68
N ALA A 392 -41.44 11.73 -40.82
CA ALA A 392 -40.41 10.77 -40.48
C ALA A 392 -40.07 9.85 -41.66
N ILE A 393 -38.78 9.74 -41.92
CA ILE A 393 -38.22 8.90 -42.99
C ILE A 393 -37.43 7.72 -42.43
N ARG A 394 -37.04 7.78 -41.15
CA ARG A 394 -36.27 6.73 -40.48
C ARG A 394 -36.49 6.78 -38.97
N GLN A 395 -36.44 5.61 -38.34
CA GLN A 395 -36.42 5.43 -36.89
C GLN A 395 -35.21 4.57 -36.50
N SER A 396 -34.65 4.79 -35.31
CA SER A 396 -33.46 4.06 -34.85
C SER A 396 -33.75 2.63 -34.37
N LEU A 397 -34.96 2.37 -33.89
CA LEU A 397 -35.41 1.05 -33.42
C LEU A 397 -36.44 0.49 -34.40
N SER A 398 -36.36 -0.78 -34.77
CA SER A 398 -37.29 -1.38 -35.72
C SER A 398 -38.70 -1.47 -35.16
N SER A 399 -39.70 -1.25 -36.03
CA SER A 399 -41.10 -1.51 -35.69
C SER A 399 -41.28 -2.95 -35.23
N GLY A 400 -42.09 -3.17 -34.20
CA GLY A 400 -42.31 -4.47 -33.56
C GLY A 400 -41.27 -4.84 -32.51
N SER A 401 -40.17 -4.10 -32.38
CA SER A 401 -39.21 -4.30 -31.28
C SER A 401 -39.87 -4.04 -29.93
N LYS A 402 -39.59 -4.89 -28.95
CA LYS A 402 -40.00 -4.67 -27.57
C LYS A 402 -38.90 -3.95 -26.80
N VAL A 403 -39.28 -2.92 -26.06
CA VAL A 403 -38.35 -2.12 -25.27
C VAL A 403 -38.96 -1.73 -23.93
N ALA A 404 -38.13 -1.36 -22.98
CA ALA A 404 -38.58 -0.74 -21.75
C ALA A 404 -39.25 0.63 -22.00
N VAL A 405 -40.23 1.00 -21.18
CA VAL A 405 -40.68 2.39 -21.05
C VAL A 405 -39.50 3.31 -20.70
N ASN A 406 -39.55 4.55 -21.16
CA ASN A 406 -38.51 5.59 -21.14
C ASN A 406 -37.30 5.34 -22.05
N THR A 407 -37.29 4.25 -22.84
CA THR A 407 -36.27 4.04 -23.88
C THR A 407 -36.23 5.22 -24.85
N SER A 408 -35.03 5.70 -25.16
CA SER A 408 -34.85 6.77 -26.15
C SER A 408 -34.80 6.23 -27.57
N ILE A 409 -35.63 6.77 -28.44
CA ILE A 409 -35.66 6.48 -29.88
C ILE A 409 -35.35 7.75 -30.66
N SER A 410 -34.46 7.65 -31.64
CA SER A 410 -34.16 8.75 -32.55
C SER A 410 -34.95 8.61 -33.83
N ILE A 411 -35.66 9.66 -34.22
CA ILE A 411 -36.48 9.72 -35.41
C ILE A 411 -35.90 10.76 -36.36
N THR A 412 -35.55 10.33 -37.57
CA THR A 412 -35.09 11.22 -38.63
C THR A 412 -36.30 11.75 -39.40
N LEU A 413 -36.47 13.07 -39.40
CA LEU A 413 -37.50 13.81 -40.11
C LEU A 413 -36.94 14.37 -41.42
N SER A 414 -37.79 14.52 -42.43
CA SER A 414 -37.45 15.18 -43.68
C SER A 414 -37.33 16.70 -43.52
N ASN A 415 -36.33 17.31 -44.15
CA ASN A 415 -36.23 18.75 -44.39
C ASN A 415 -36.98 19.23 -45.65
N GLY A 416 -37.56 18.30 -46.42
CA GLY A 416 -38.05 18.57 -47.77
C GLY A 416 -37.01 18.27 -48.86
N LYS A 417 -37.44 18.40 -50.12
CA LYS A 417 -36.60 18.17 -51.30
C LYS A 417 -35.52 19.25 -51.36
N ALA A 418 -34.26 18.85 -51.52
CA ALA A 418 -33.16 19.79 -51.66
C ALA A 418 -33.41 20.74 -52.86
N THR A 419 -33.38 22.05 -52.62
CA THR A 419 -33.48 23.07 -53.67
C THR A 419 -32.19 23.08 -54.50
N THR A 420 -32.28 22.73 -55.78
CA THR A 420 -31.17 22.85 -56.74
C THR A 420 -31.15 24.27 -57.33
N THR A 421 -30.14 25.07 -57.00
CA THR A 421 -29.91 26.39 -57.60
C THR A 421 -28.98 26.25 -58.81
N ASN A 422 -29.48 26.50 -60.02
CA ASN A 422 -28.71 26.62 -61.27
C ASN A 422 -28.15 28.03 -61.41
N ASN A 423 -26.87 28.15 -61.79
CA ASN A 423 -26.18 29.42 -62.07
C ASN A 423 -26.06 29.63 -63.59
N SER A 424 -26.54 30.75 -64.11
CA SER A 424 -26.26 31.23 -65.49
C SER A 424 -25.60 32.60 -65.43
N LYS A 425 -24.45 32.74 -66.09
CA LYS A 425 -23.67 33.97 -66.24
C LYS A 425 -24.13 34.72 -67.50
N SER A 426 -24.21 36.05 -67.42
CA SER A 426 -23.93 36.94 -68.55
C SER A 426 -23.15 38.16 -68.06
N ASN A 427 -22.01 38.39 -68.71
CA ASN A 427 -21.10 39.52 -68.59
C ASN A 427 -21.77 40.84 -69.06
N THR A 428 -21.29 42.03 -68.65
CA THR A 428 -20.34 42.88 -69.40
C THR A 428 -19.94 44.18 -68.63
N ASN A 429 -18.64 44.52 -68.69
CA ASN A 429 -17.96 45.84 -68.65
C ASN A 429 -17.71 46.67 -67.36
N ASN A 430 -16.51 46.48 -66.80
CA ASN A 430 -15.33 47.40 -66.76
C ASN A 430 -15.49 48.90 -66.35
N SER A 431 -14.99 49.28 -65.16
CA SER A 431 -13.71 50.02 -64.95
C SER A 431 -13.60 50.64 -63.53
N ASN A 432 -12.51 50.30 -62.85
CA ASN A 432 -11.78 50.94 -61.73
C ASN A 432 -12.46 51.94 -60.76
N ASN A 433 -12.46 51.63 -59.45
CA ASN A 433 -11.43 52.15 -58.53
C ASN A 433 -11.44 51.50 -57.12
N ASN A 434 -10.22 51.14 -56.68
CA ASN A 434 -9.65 50.97 -55.33
C ASN A 434 -10.32 50.11 -54.22
N LYS A 435 -9.56 49.05 -53.86
CA LYS A 435 -9.29 48.38 -52.56
C LYS A 435 -10.16 48.77 -51.36
N SER A 436 -10.69 47.83 -50.57
CA SER A 436 -9.92 46.79 -49.89
C SER A 436 -10.80 45.60 -49.47
N ASN A 437 -10.31 44.37 -49.69
CA ASN A 437 -10.82 43.15 -49.07
C ASN A 437 -9.71 42.09 -49.08
N ASN A 438 -9.64 41.28 -48.03
CA ASN A 438 -9.40 39.85 -48.22
C ASN A 438 -10.05 39.06 -47.09
N ASN A 439 -10.98 38.22 -47.51
CA ASN A 439 -11.64 37.18 -46.73
C ASN A 439 -11.01 35.84 -47.11
N GLN A 440 -10.82 34.95 -46.13
CA GLN A 440 -10.61 33.53 -46.37
C GLN A 440 -11.90 32.90 -46.90
N ASN A 441 -11.76 31.89 -47.74
CA ASN A 441 -12.72 30.79 -47.85
C ASN A 441 -11.96 29.51 -48.22
N ASN A 442 -12.44 28.37 -47.72
CA ASN A 442 -11.97 27.04 -48.12
C ASN A 442 -13.13 26.21 -48.70
N ASN A 443 -12.94 25.85 -49.98
CA ASN A 443 -13.26 24.65 -50.77
C ASN A 443 -14.43 23.68 -50.47
N ASN A 444 -15.00 23.17 -51.57
CA ASN A 444 -15.65 21.86 -51.79
C ASN A 444 -15.83 21.71 -53.34
N ASN A 445 -15.93 20.56 -54.04
CA ASN A 445 -16.05 19.13 -53.73
C ASN A 445 -15.93 18.29 -55.05
N ASN A 446 -15.86 16.95 -54.88
CA ASN A 446 -16.48 15.85 -55.66
C ASN A 446 -15.69 14.92 -56.64
N GLN A 447 -15.67 13.61 -56.26
CA GLN A 447 -16.05 12.34 -56.95
C GLN A 447 -15.68 12.08 -58.43
N SER A 448 -15.39 10.88 -58.95
CA SER A 448 -15.20 9.47 -58.50
C SER A 448 -14.74 8.63 -59.72
N ASN A 449 -14.14 7.46 -59.47
CA ASN A 449 -13.94 6.26 -60.33
C ASN A 449 -12.89 6.28 -61.47
N ASN A 450 -11.79 5.54 -61.32
CA ASN A 450 -11.64 4.17 -61.85
C ASN A 450 -10.24 3.58 -61.58
N ASN A 451 -10.27 2.28 -61.28
CA ASN A 451 -9.28 1.20 -61.37
C ASN A 451 -7.79 1.43 -61.72
N SER A 452 -7.03 0.50 -61.13
CA SER A 452 -5.75 -0.06 -61.55
C SER A 452 -4.51 0.58 -60.94
N GLY A 453 -4.02 -0.06 -59.88
CA GLY A 453 -2.76 0.24 -59.25
C GLY A 453 -1.58 -0.14 -60.14
N ASN A 454 -0.64 0.80 -60.26
CA ASN A 454 0.79 0.50 -60.25
C ASN A 454 1.53 1.80 -59.96
N ASN A 455 1.96 2.00 -58.71
CA ASN A 455 2.88 3.07 -58.35
C ASN A 455 4.08 2.44 -57.63
N ASN A 456 5.16 2.32 -58.39
CA ASN A 456 6.49 2.56 -57.85
C ASN A 456 6.52 3.98 -57.31
N ASN A 457 6.93 4.16 -56.06
CA ASN A 457 7.74 5.31 -55.68
C ASN A 457 8.47 5.05 -54.35
N ASN A 458 9.79 5.18 -54.44
CA ASN A 458 10.65 5.56 -53.33
C ASN A 458 10.03 6.73 -52.55
N ASN A 459 10.09 6.66 -51.23
CA ASN A 459 10.55 7.79 -50.41
C ASN A 459 10.85 7.33 -48.98
N ASN A 460 12.09 7.58 -48.58
CA ASN A 460 12.59 7.49 -47.21
C ASN A 460 11.84 8.45 -46.29
N THR A 461 11.42 7.95 -45.13
CA THR A 461 11.07 8.77 -43.96
C THR A 461 11.81 8.21 -42.73
N PRO A 462 12.50 9.04 -41.94
CA PRO A 462 13.22 8.59 -40.75
C PRO A 462 12.25 8.21 -39.63
N SER A 463 12.61 7.15 -38.89
CA SER A 463 11.86 6.66 -37.73
C SER A 463 11.92 7.69 -36.58
N PRO A 464 10.81 7.97 -35.86
CA PRO A 464 10.85 8.87 -34.71
C PRO A 464 11.62 8.23 -33.55
N THR A 465 12.49 9.02 -32.92
CA THR A 465 13.13 8.73 -31.62
C THR A 465 12.08 8.41 -30.54
N PRO A 466 12.32 7.43 -29.65
CA PRO A 466 11.37 7.06 -28.60
C PRO A 466 11.16 8.22 -27.62
N GLU A 467 9.90 8.54 -27.34
CA GLU A 467 9.52 9.48 -26.28
C GLU A 467 9.97 8.96 -24.89
N PRO A 468 10.37 9.84 -23.96
CA PRO A 468 10.74 9.44 -22.62
C PRO A 468 9.54 8.82 -21.89
N SER A 469 9.61 7.52 -21.56
CA SER A 469 8.58 6.86 -20.76
C SER A 469 8.70 7.29 -19.29
N CYS A 470 7.81 8.17 -18.84
CA CYS A 470 7.65 8.45 -17.42
C CYS A 470 6.89 7.28 -16.77
N THR A 471 7.56 6.53 -15.88
CA THR A 471 6.93 5.49 -15.05
C THR A 471 6.68 6.04 -13.64
N PRO A 472 5.42 6.03 -13.14
CA PRO A 472 5.13 6.43 -11.76
C PRO A 472 5.91 5.61 -10.73
N SER A 473 6.58 6.28 -9.80
CA SER A 473 7.32 5.65 -8.70
C SER A 473 6.47 5.58 -7.44
N ALA A 474 6.50 4.43 -6.75
CA ALA A 474 5.82 4.27 -5.47
C ALA A 474 6.58 4.99 -4.34
N ILE A 475 5.87 5.76 -3.52
CA ILE A 475 6.37 6.47 -2.35
C ILE A 475 5.52 6.07 -1.14
N THR A 476 6.16 5.61 -0.08
CA THR A 476 5.49 5.41 1.22
C THR A 476 5.56 6.71 2.01
N LEU A 477 4.39 7.25 2.39
CA LEU A 477 4.30 8.49 3.15
C LEU A 477 4.94 8.32 4.53
N ASN A 478 5.96 9.12 4.82
CA ASN A 478 6.84 8.97 5.98
C ASN A 478 6.41 9.84 7.19
N ARG A 479 7.23 9.81 8.25
CA ARG A 479 7.04 10.61 9.49
C ARG A 479 6.87 12.11 9.26
N SER A 480 7.36 12.68 8.16
CA SER A 480 7.22 14.12 7.89
C SER A 480 5.74 14.54 7.76
N LEU A 481 4.86 13.62 7.33
CA LEU A 481 3.41 13.84 7.30
C LEU A 481 2.79 13.83 8.70
N ASN A 482 3.35 13.07 9.66
CA ASN A 482 2.91 13.09 11.06
C ASN A 482 3.19 14.44 11.71
N ASN A 483 4.31 15.09 11.38
CA ASN A 483 4.66 16.39 11.97
C ASN A 483 3.63 17.48 11.62
N ILE A 484 3.05 17.42 10.42
CA ILE A 484 1.98 18.34 9.96
C ILE A 484 0.71 18.20 10.82
N PHE A 485 0.42 17.00 11.33
CA PHE A 485 -0.75 16.73 12.16
C PHE A 485 -0.49 16.77 13.67
N SER A 486 0.77 16.79 14.11
CA SER A 486 1.13 16.68 15.53
C SER A 486 0.90 17.97 16.33
N ASN A 487 0.85 19.11 15.66
CA ASN A 487 0.50 20.40 16.27
C ASN A 487 -0.31 21.27 15.27
N PRO A 488 -1.60 20.97 15.06
CA PRO A 488 -2.37 21.64 14.03
C PRO A 488 -2.71 23.08 14.48
N GLU A 489 -2.02 24.07 13.91
CA GLU A 489 -2.31 25.50 14.08
C GLU A 489 -3.48 25.97 13.19
N GLY A 490 -4.56 25.18 13.16
CA GLY A 490 -5.77 25.47 12.39
C GLY A 490 -5.80 24.90 10.97
N TYR A 491 -7.03 24.80 10.41
CA TYR A 491 -7.31 24.19 9.11
C TYR A 491 -6.44 24.75 7.98
N GLN A 492 -6.31 26.07 7.88
CA GLN A 492 -5.62 26.71 6.75
C GLN A 492 -4.10 26.47 6.77
N ASN A 493 -3.48 26.47 7.95
CA ASN A 493 -2.04 26.19 8.06
C ASN A 493 -1.75 24.74 7.65
N VAL A 494 -2.51 23.79 8.19
CA VAL A 494 -2.38 22.37 7.83
C VAL A 494 -2.67 22.13 6.34
N TYR A 495 -3.70 22.76 5.77
CA TYR A 495 -4.00 22.68 4.34
C TYR A 495 -2.80 23.10 3.48
N ASN A 496 -2.15 24.21 3.82
CA ASN A 496 -1.00 24.73 3.09
C ASN A 496 0.22 23.80 3.24
N GLN A 497 0.49 23.30 4.44
CA GLN A 497 1.59 22.37 4.70
C GLN A 497 1.41 21.05 3.94
N LEU A 498 0.20 20.50 3.93
CA LEU A 498 -0.14 19.31 3.14
C LEU A 498 0.05 19.57 1.63
N SER A 499 -0.47 20.69 1.13
CA SER A 499 -0.32 21.06 -0.28
C SER A 499 1.16 21.14 -0.69
N SER A 500 1.99 21.79 0.13
CA SER A 500 3.43 21.91 -0.09
C SER A 500 4.14 20.55 -0.01
N TYR A 501 3.78 19.71 0.96
CA TYR A 501 4.36 18.38 1.12
C TYR A 501 4.06 17.46 -0.08
N PHE A 502 2.82 17.40 -0.54
CA PHE A 502 2.47 16.53 -1.68
C PHE A 502 3.02 17.04 -3.01
N ASN A 503 3.12 18.36 -3.18
CA ASN A 503 3.80 18.96 -4.33
C ASN A 503 5.30 18.62 -4.35
N SER A 504 5.99 18.62 -3.21
CA SER A 504 7.44 18.35 -3.16
C SER A 504 7.81 16.92 -3.54
N ILE A 505 6.88 15.98 -3.36
CA ILE A 505 7.04 14.57 -3.78
C ILE A 505 6.38 14.27 -5.13
N ASN A 506 5.93 15.28 -5.88
CA ASN A 506 5.24 15.15 -7.17
C ASN A 506 4.03 14.21 -7.12
N VAL A 507 3.18 14.35 -6.09
CA VAL A 507 1.95 13.57 -5.90
C VAL A 507 0.75 14.50 -5.89
N LYS A 508 -0.29 14.16 -6.65
CA LYS A 508 -1.53 14.96 -6.69
C LYS A 508 -2.47 14.56 -5.56
N VAL A 509 -2.87 15.53 -4.73
CA VAL A 509 -3.78 15.34 -3.61
C VAL A 509 -4.97 16.31 -3.69
N ALA A 510 -6.14 15.85 -3.28
CA ALA A 510 -7.34 16.64 -3.04
C ALA A 510 -7.56 16.71 -1.51
N ILE A 511 -7.44 17.92 -0.96
CA ILE A 511 -7.62 18.17 0.48
C ILE A 511 -9.02 18.74 0.71
N SER A 512 -9.81 18.08 1.57
CA SER A 512 -11.16 18.52 1.95
C SER A 512 -11.25 18.80 3.45
N GLY A 513 -12.20 19.68 3.81
CA GLY A 513 -12.48 20.05 5.20
C GLY A 513 -13.80 19.48 5.70
N ASP A 514 -13.82 18.96 6.93
CA ASP A 514 -15.03 18.49 7.60
C ASP A 514 -15.23 19.21 8.95
N SER A 515 -16.32 19.99 9.02
CA SER A 515 -16.72 20.78 10.19
C SER A 515 -17.57 19.99 11.20
N SER A 516 -17.93 18.73 10.92
CA SER A 516 -18.80 17.90 11.75
C SER A 516 -18.05 16.89 12.65
N SER A 517 -16.72 16.83 12.53
CA SER A 517 -15.89 15.78 13.13
C SER A 517 -15.67 15.90 14.65
N GLY A 518 -15.91 17.07 15.25
CA GLY A 518 -15.62 17.35 16.66
C GLY A 518 -14.13 17.35 17.03
N LYS A 519 -13.21 17.24 16.06
CA LYS A 519 -11.76 17.32 16.26
C LYS A 519 -11.25 18.76 16.16
N ALA A 520 -10.06 19.03 16.70
CA ALA A 520 -9.42 20.34 16.56
C ALA A 520 -9.15 20.68 15.07
N PRO A 521 -9.37 21.92 14.60
CA PRO A 521 -9.13 22.31 13.21
C PRO A 521 -7.72 21.97 12.73
N GLY A 522 -7.60 21.34 11.57
CA GLY A 522 -6.35 20.80 11.01
C GLY A 522 -6.05 19.35 11.41
N SER A 523 -6.84 18.74 12.30
CA SER A 523 -6.68 17.31 12.65
C SER A 523 -6.98 16.40 11.46
N PHE A 524 -6.22 15.32 11.30
CA PHE A 524 -6.52 14.28 10.32
C PHE A 524 -7.86 13.57 10.63
N ILE A 525 -8.70 13.39 9.61
CA ILE A 525 -9.97 12.67 9.71
C ILE A 525 -9.91 11.35 8.93
N SER A 526 -9.60 11.40 7.63
CA SER A 526 -9.62 10.24 6.75
C SER A 526 -8.84 10.48 5.45
N GLY A 527 -8.61 9.43 4.67
CA GLY A 527 -7.89 9.49 3.39
C GLY A 527 -6.46 8.94 3.50
N ILE A 528 -5.58 9.38 2.61
CA ILE A 528 -4.16 8.99 2.67
C ILE A 528 -3.47 9.63 3.87
N GLY A 529 -2.79 8.79 4.65
CA GLY A 529 -2.06 9.20 5.84
C GLY A 529 -0.67 8.56 5.91
N PRO A 530 0.09 8.80 6.98
CA PRO A 530 1.39 8.16 7.22
C PRO A 530 1.29 6.64 7.02
N GLY A 531 2.26 6.06 6.31
CA GLY A 531 2.29 4.64 5.95
C GLY A 531 1.49 4.27 4.69
N SER A 532 0.73 5.20 4.09
CA SER A 532 0.07 4.96 2.80
C SER A 532 1.10 4.94 1.67
N THR A 533 0.92 4.05 0.69
CA THR A 533 1.69 4.08 -0.56
C THR A 533 0.96 4.93 -1.61
N VAL A 534 1.64 5.96 -2.10
CA VAL A 534 1.19 6.83 -3.20
C VAL A 534 2.13 6.68 -4.40
N TYR A 535 1.73 7.21 -5.56
CA TYR A 535 2.50 7.12 -6.79
C TYR A 535 2.72 8.52 -7.35
N THR A 536 3.94 8.80 -7.83
CA THR A 536 4.28 10.09 -8.46
C THR A 536 3.48 10.32 -9.73
N CYS A 537 3.29 11.59 -10.10
CA CYS A 537 2.54 11.96 -11.29
C CYS A 537 3.40 11.99 -12.55
N CYS A 538 2.89 11.35 -13.60
CA CYS A 538 3.37 11.48 -14.97
C CYS A 538 2.37 12.27 -15.82
N PRO A 539 2.79 12.96 -16.91
CA PRO A 539 1.93 13.84 -17.71
C PRO A 539 0.60 13.21 -18.18
N ASN A 540 0.62 11.90 -18.49
CA ASN A 540 -0.53 11.16 -18.98
C ASN A 540 -1.10 10.14 -17.97
N ASN A 541 -0.53 10.04 -16.76
CA ASN A 541 -0.94 9.08 -15.74
C ASN A 541 -0.64 9.63 -14.33
N CYS A 542 -1.57 10.40 -13.78
CA CYS A 542 -1.45 11.04 -12.47
C CYS A 542 -2.71 10.73 -11.64
N LYS A 543 -2.55 9.85 -10.64
CA LYS A 543 -3.61 9.47 -9.71
C LYS A 543 -3.78 10.56 -8.64
N THR A 544 -5.01 11.04 -8.46
CA THR A 544 -5.36 11.97 -7.38
C THR A 544 -5.74 11.20 -6.13
N TYR A 545 -5.07 11.49 -5.01
CA TYR A 545 -5.43 10.94 -3.69
C TYR A 545 -6.27 11.93 -2.90
N SER A 546 -7.06 11.47 -1.94
CA SER A 546 -7.89 12.34 -1.09
C SER A 546 -7.41 12.32 0.36
N ILE A 547 -7.45 13.48 1.00
CA ILE A 547 -7.24 13.64 2.44
C ILE A 547 -8.27 14.59 3.03
N THR A 548 -8.88 14.20 4.14
CA THR A 548 -9.89 14.99 4.84
C THR A 548 -9.32 15.43 6.17
N ILE A 549 -9.37 16.74 6.45
CA ILE A 549 -8.95 17.34 7.71
C ILE A 549 -10.10 18.08 8.39
N ALA A 550 -10.06 18.20 9.72
CA ALA A 550 -11.07 18.92 10.48
C ALA A 550 -11.04 20.41 10.15
N LYS A 551 -12.21 21.01 9.94
CA LYS A 551 -12.34 22.42 9.56
C LYS A 551 -12.76 23.30 10.74
#